data_AF-A0A074V5F4-F1
#
_entry.id   AF-A0A074V5F4-F1
#
_cell.length_a   1.000
_cell.length_b   1.000
_cell.length_c   1.000
_cell.angle_alpha   90.00
_cell.angle_beta   90.00
_cell.angle_gamma   90.00
#
_symmetry.space_group_name_H-M   'P 1'
#
loop_
_entity.id
_entity.type
_entity.pdbx_description
1 polymer ?
#
loop_
_entity_poly.entity_id
_entity_poly.type
_entity_poly.pdbx_seq_one_letter_code
_entity_poly.pdbx_strand_id
1 'polypeptide(L)' 'MDLNYKRKGKKIVLTVSQTEFYRQPSKKRSPNAIHCGSIKKRTKVISRVTFPDFDTALAYGNQLYLRSKHEC' A
#
# COMPACT_ATOMS: atom_id res chain seq x y z
N MET A 1 -4.41 1.72 -4.53
CA MET A 1 -4.04 0.42 -3.93
C MET A 1 -3.06 -0.27 -4.88
N ASP A 2 -1.99 -0.86 -4.35
CA ASP A 2 -0.93 -1.53 -5.10
C ASP A 2 -1.02 -3.05 -4.83
N LEU A 3 -1.17 -3.86 -5.88
CA LEU A 3 -1.22 -5.33 -5.80
C LEU A 3 0.11 -5.93 -6.27
N ASN A 4 0.71 -6.83 -5.49
CA ASN A 4 1.94 -7.52 -5.84
C ASN A 4 1.80 -9.03 -5.65
N TYR A 5 2.11 -9.79 -6.69
CA TYR A 5 2.05 -11.25 -6.69
C TYR A 5 3.45 -11.83 -6.69
N LYS A 6 3.80 -12.63 -5.68
CA LYS A 6 5.10 -13.31 -5.60
C LYS A 6 4.92 -14.81 -5.51
N ARG A 7 5.51 -15.55 -6.44
CA ARG A 7 5.58 -17.01 -6.39
C ARG A 7 6.53 -17.45 -5.27
N LYS A 8 6.05 -18.34 -4.39
CA LYS A 8 6.84 -19.02 -3.36
C LYS A 8 6.65 -20.52 -3.50
N GLY A 9 7.56 -21.16 -4.23
CA GLY A 9 7.45 -22.57 -4.60
C GLY A 9 6.21 -22.82 -5.46
N LYS A 10 5.31 -23.68 -4.97
CA LYS A 10 4.03 -24.01 -5.63
C LYS A 10 2.90 -23.03 -5.29
N LYS A 11 3.10 -22.11 -4.34
CA LYS A 11 2.06 -21.17 -3.88
C LYS A 11 2.31 -19.76 -4.42
N ILE A 12 1.25 -18.96 -4.49
CA ILE A 12 1.31 -17.53 -4.83
C ILE A 12 1.01 -16.71 -3.58
N VAL A 13 1.85 -15.72 -3.29
CA VAL A 13 1.62 -14.77 -2.22
C VAL A 13 1.17 -13.45 -2.83
N LEU A 14 -0.09 -13.08 -2.60
CA LEU A 14 -0.60 -11.76 -2.92
C LEU A 14 -0.32 -10.82 -1.74
N THR A 15 0.36 -9.72 -2.02
CA THR A 15 0.58 -8.62 -1.08
C THR A 15 -0.14 -7.39 -1.59
N VAL A 16 -0.98 -6.84 -0.74
CA VAL A 16 -1.80 -5.67 -1.03
C VAL A 16 -1.26 -4.52 -0.19
N SER A 17 -0.88 -3.43 -0.84
CA SER A 17 -0.28 -2.27 -0.17
C SER A 17 -1.01 -0.99 -0.56
N GLN A 18 -0.87 0.04 0.27
CA GLN A 18 -1.31 1.39 -0.03
C GLN A 18 -0.17 2.35 0.21
N THR A 19 0.06 3.18 -0.78
CA THR A 19 0.92 4.35 -0.64
C THR A 19 0.16 5.44 0.11
N GLU A 20 0.71 5.89 1.23
CA GLU A 20 0.22 7.03 2.00
C GLU A 20 1.23 8.19 1.90
N PHE A 21 0.72 9.40 1.74
CA PHE A 21 1.51 10.63 1.83
C PHE A 21 1.24 11.29 3.17
N TYR A 22 2.28 11.60 3.92
CA TYR A 22 2.15 12.27 5.22
C TYR A 22 3.12 13.44 5.30
N ARG A 23 2.71 14.50 5.99
CA ARG A 23 3.61 15.62 6.31
C ARG A 23 4.49 15.21 7.48
N GLN A 24 5.80 15.19 7.29
CA GLN A 24 6.72 15.04 8.39
C GLN A 24 6.94 16.42 9.03
N PRO A 25 6.65 16.61 10.34
CA PRO A 25 6.97 17.85 11.01
C PRO A 25 8.49 18.06 11.01
N SER A 26 8.94 19.30 10.76
CA SER A 26 10.36 19.63 10.77
C SER A 26 10.92 19.43 12.19
N LYS A 27 12.06 18.73 12.31
CA LYS A 27 12.70 18.47 13.61
C LYS A 27 13.35 19.70 14.25
N LYS A 28 13.41 20.84 13.53
CA LYS A 28 14.00 22.09 14.03
C LYS A 28 12.88 23.07 14.39
N ARG A 29 12.58 23.18 15.69
CA ARG A 29 11.81 24.29 16.26
C ARG A 29 12.71 25.52 16.31
N SER A 30 12.84 26.23 15.18
CA SER A 30 13.33 27.61 15.23
C SER A 30 12.10 28.51 15.30
N PRO A 31 11.96 29.38 16.32
CA PRO A 31 10.72 30.09 16.63
C PRO A 31 10.26 31.07 15.55
N ASN A 32 11.11 31.41 14.57
CA ASN A 32 10.83 32.46 13.58
C ASN A 32 10.68 32.00 12.13
N ALA A 33 10.55 30.69 11.86
CA ALA A 33 10.38 30.20 10.50
C ALA A 33 9.12 29.35 10.37
N ILE A 34 8.13 29.83 9.60
CA ILE A 34 7.05 28.98 9.08
C ILE A 34 7.67 28.05 8.04
N HIS A 35 8.23 26.94 8.51
CA HIS A 35 8.79 25.92 7.64
C HIS A 35 7.69 24.97 7.22
N CYS A 36 7.28 25.03 5.95
CA CYS A 36 6.44 24.02 5.33
C CYS A 36 7.12 22.65 5.48
N GLY A 37 6.54 21.76 6.30
CA GLY A 37 7.05 20.40 6.49
C GLY A 37 7.14 19.65 5.17
N SER A 38 8.10 18.73 5.05
CA SER A 38 8.24 17.92 3.83
C SER A 38 7.15 16.86 3.75
N ILE A 39 6.63 16.63 2.54
CA ILE A 39 5.74 15.50 2.26
C ILE A 39 6.61 14.26 2.09
N LYS A 40 6.34 13.22 2.88
CA LYS A 40 6.97 11.91 2.75
C LYS A 40 5.97 10.87 2.26
N LYS A 41 6.47 9.93 1.48
CA LYS A 41 5.74 8.77 0.98
C LYS A 41 6.07 7.56 1.87
N ARG A 42 5.06 6.82 2.32
CA ARG A 42 5.22 5.52 2.98
C ARG A 42 4.33 4.50 2.29
N THR A 43 4.85 3.30 2.06
CA THR A 43 4.05 2.16 1.63
C THR A 43 3.66 1.34 2.85
N LYS A 44 2.36 1.19 3.10
CA LYS A 44 1.81 0.37 4.17
C LYS A 44 1.22 -0.90 3.56
N VAL A 45 1.65 -2.06 4.04
CA VAL A 45 1.04 -3.34 3.66
C VAL A 45 -0.30 -3.45 4.38
N ILE A 46 -1.38 -3.62 3.63
CA ILE A 46 -2.74 -3.75 4.15
C ILE A 46 -3.09 -5.22 4.36
N SER A 47 -2.75 -6.08 3.39
CA SER A 47 -3.10 -7.49 3.44
C SER A 47 -2.04 -8.34 2.77
N ARG A 48 -1.88 -9.56 3.28
CA ARG A 48 -0.98 -10.56 2.71
C ARG A 48 -1.64 -11.92 2.81
N VAL A 49 -1.97 -12.50 1.66
CA VAL A 49 -2.69 -13.77 1.57
C VAL A 49 -1.94 -14.72 0.66
N THR A 50 -1.95 -16.01 0.98
CA THR A 50 -1.30 -17.06 0.19
C THR A 50 -2.36 -17.92 -0.50
N PHE A 51 -2.17 -18.16 -1.78
CA PHE A 51 -3.05 -18.91 -2.66
C PHE A 51 -2.33 -20.13 -3.24
N PRO A 52 -3.07 -21.21 -3.57
CA PRO A 52 -2.50 -22.39 -4.20
C PRO A 52 -2.04 -22.13 -5.65
N ASP A 53 -2.68 -21.21 -6.36
CA ASP A 53 -2.41 -20.88 -7.76
C ASP A 53 -2.54 -19.36 -8.04
N PHE A 54 -2.18 -18.95 -9.25
CA PHE A 54 -2.18 -17.55 -9.66
C PHE A 54 -3.57 -17.03 -10.01
N ASP A 55 -4.41 -17.85 -10.62
CA ASP A 55 -5.76 -17.46 -11.07
C ASP A 55 -6.64 -17.10 -9.87
N THR A 56 -6.59 -17.89 -8.80
CA THR A 56 -7.28 -17.61 -7.54
C THR A 56 -6.76 -16.32 -6.89
N ALA A 57 -5.44 -16.13 -6.90
CA ALA A 57 -4.84 -14.89 -6.39
C ALA A 57 -5.30 -13.67 -7.20
N LEU A 58 -5.37 -13.79 -8.53
CA LEU A 58 -5.78 -12.74 -9.44
C LEU A 58 -7.26 -12.37 -9.25
N ALA A 59 -8.15 -13.36 -9.15
CA ALA A 59 -9.57 -13.13 -8.89
C ALA A 59 -9.80 -12.36 -7.58
N TYR A 60 -9.11 -12.75 -6.51
CA TYR A 60 -9.18 -12.06 -5.23
C TYR A 60 -8.60 -10.64 -5.30
N GLY A 61 -7.46 -10.46 -5.97
CA GLY A 61 -6.87 -9.15 -6.19
C GLY A 61 -7.80 -8.20 -6.97
N ASN A 62 -8.47 -8.69 -8.00
CA ASN A 62 -9.45 -7.93 -8.78
C ASN A 62 -10.67 -7.52 -7.94
N GLN A 63 -11.18 -8.41 -7.09
CA GLN A 63 -12.27 -8.06 -6.15
C GLN A 63 -11.86 -6.94 -5.20
N LEU A 64 -10.65 -7.00 -4.64
CA LEU A 64 -10.15 -5.94 -3.77
C LEU A 64 -10.03 -4.60 -4.51
N TYR A 65 -9.49 -4.61 -5.72
CA TYR A 65 -9.32 -3.40 -6.53
C TYR A 65 -10.67 -2.76 -6.89
N LEU A 66 -11.68 -3.57 -7.26
CA LEU A 66 -13.02 -3.08 -7.60
C LEU A 66 -13.73 -2.49 -6.38
N ARG A 67 -13.62 -3.10 -5.20
CA ARG A 67 -14.21 -2.54 -3.96
C ARG A 67 -13.62 -1.16 -3.64
N SER A 68 -12.31 -0.99 -3.81
CA SER A 68 -11.65 0.30 -3.59
C SER A 68 -12.04 1.41 -4.58
N LYS A 69 -12.64 1.08 -5.74
CA LYS A 69 -13.12 2.06 -6.72
C LYS A 69 -14.55 2.53 -6.49
N HIS A 70 -15.34 1.76 -5.75
CA HIS A 70 -16.76 2.04 -5.52
C HIS A 70 -17.03 2.89 -4.27
N GLU A 71 -15.99 3.29 -3.53
CA GLU A 71 -16.06 4.22 -2.39
C GLU A 71 -15.90 5.70 -2.82
N CYS A 72 -16.38 6.10 -3.99
CA CYS A 72 -16.43 7.51 -4.44
C CYS A 72 -17.85 8.08 -4.38
#